data_AF-A0A2H3B635-F1
#
_entry.id   AF-A0A2H3B635-F1
#
_cell.length_a   1.000
_cell.length_b   1.000
_cell.length_c   1.000
_cell.angle_alpha   90.00
_cell.angle_beta   90.00
_cell.angle_gamma   90.00
#
_symmetry.space_group_name_H-M   'P 1'
#
loop_
_entity.id
_entity.type
_entity.pdbx_description
1 polymer ?
#
loop_
_entity_poly.entity_id
_entity_poly.type
_entity_poly.pdbx_seq_one_letter_code
_entity_poly.pdbx_strand_id
1 'polypeptide(L)'
;GSQVPRKFQIEAALESYEDHDSLVIAGTGSGKTLIIALLILLNGSLDALTLTISPLKRLQITQVATFCTRYGIDTIAINDDTPHDDNYWNV
;
A
#
# COMPACT_ATOMS: atom_id res chain seq x y z
N GLY A 1 -17.97 -0.75 -5.23
CA GLY A 1 -17.91 -1.42 -6.54
C GLY A 1 -16.74 -2.38 -6.55
N SER A 2 -16.85 -3.54 -7.17
CA SER A 2 -15.77 -4.52 -7.26
C SER A 2 -14.70 -4.09 -8.27
N GLN A 3 -13.43 -4.35 -7.97
CA GLN A 3 -12.29 -4.13 -8.86
C GLN A 3 -11.69 -5.47 -9.22
N VAL A 4 -11.64 -5.81 -10.51
CA VAL A 4 -11.01 -7.05 -10.99
C VAL A 4 -9.53 -6.76 -11.28
N PRO A 5 -8.58 -7.45 -10.62
CA PRO A 5 -7.17 -7.29 -10.90
C PRO A 5 -6.81 -7.73 -12.33
N ARG A 6 -5.86 -7.02 -12.94
CA ARG A 6 -5.24 -7.39 -14.22
C ARG A 6 -4.18 -8.46 -13.98
N LYS A 7 -3.87 -9.23 -15.02
CA LYS A 7 -2.89 -10.34 -14.97
C LYS A 7 -1.59 -9.98 -14.24
N PHE A 8 -0.90 -8.92 -14.67
CA PHE A 8 0.37 -8.52 -14.06
C PHE A 8 0.26 -8.11 -12.57
N GLN A 9 -0.92 -7.67 -12.12
CA GLN A 9 -1.13 -7.30 -10.71
C GLN A 9 -1.26 -8.54 -9.83
N ILE A 10 -1.88 -9.59 -10.36
CA ILE A 10 -1.99 -10.89 -9.69
C ILE A 10 -0.61 -11.57 -9.67
N GLU A 11 0.08 -11.60 -10.81
CA GLU A 11 1.41 -12.19 -10.91
C GLU A 11 2.38 -11.55 -9.92
N ALA A 12 2.47 -10.22 -9.88
CA ALA A 12 3.31 -9.53 -8.91
C ALA A 12 2.93 -9.80 -7.44
N ALA A 13 1.62 -9.95 -7.16
CA ALA A 13 1.17 -10.25 -5.81
C ALA A 13 1.49 -11.69 -5.38
N LEU A 14 1.39 -12.65 -6.30
CA LEU A 14 1.71 -14.06 -6.04
C LEU A 14 3.21 -14.27 -5.83
N GLU A 15 4.07 -13.66 -6.66
CA GLU A 15 5.53 -13.75 -6.48
C GLU A 15 5.95 -13.25 -5.10
N SER A 16 5.37 -12.13 -4.64
CA SER A 16 5.66 -11.61 -3.30
C SER A 16 5.06 -12.47 -2.17
N TYR A 17 3.92 -13.13 -2.41
CA TYR A 17 3.34 -14.08 -1.45
C TYR A 17 4.20 -15.34 -1.30
N GLU A 18 4.95 -15.70 -2.34
CA GLU A 18 5.95 -16.78 -2.33
C GLU A 18 7.33 -16.32 -1.82
N ASP A 19 7.40 -15.17 -1.14
CA ASP A 19 8.63 -14.56 -0.62
C ASP A 19 9.69 -14.21 -1.68
N HIS A 20 9.27 -13.93 -2.92
CA HIS A 20 10.17 -13.45 -3.98
C HIS A 20 10.17 -11.92 -4.12
N ASP A 21 11.37 -11.35 -4.22
CA ASP A 21 11.55 -9.95 -4.59
C ASP A 21 11.09 -9.69 -6.04
N SER A 22 10.25 -8.67 -6.23
CA SER A 22 9.60 -8.39 -7.51
C SER A 22 9.85 -6.97 -8.02
N LEU A 23 10.22 -6.83 -9.30
CA LEU A 23 10.31 -5.54 -10.00
C LEU A 23 9.16 -5.39 -11.01
N VAL A 24 8.22 -4.50 -10.72
CA VAL A 24 7.07 -4.22 -11.59
C VAL A 24 7.28 -2.96 -12.42
N ILE A 25 7.46 -3.13 -13.74
CA ILE A 25 7.59 -2.02 -14.69
C ILE A 25 6.25 -1.77 -15.37
N ALA A 26 5.60 -0.65 -15.02
CA ALA A 26 4.33 -0.25 -15.63
C ALA A 26 4.13 1.26 -15.62
N GLY A 27 3.44 1.79 -16.63
CA GLY A 27 3.15 3.21 -16.77
C GLY A 27 2.30 3.80 -15.63
N THR A 28 2.24 5.13 -15.54
CA THR A 28 1.32 5.83 -14.64
C THR A 28 -0.13 5.49 -14.99
N GLY A 29 -0.99 5.33 -13.97
CA GLY A 29 -2.38 4.93 -14.17
C GLY A 29 -2.58 3.44 -14.51
N SER A 30 -1.53 2.63 -14.59
CA SER A 30 -1.65 1.18 -14.83
C SER A 30 -2.33 0.42 -13.69
N GLY A 31 -2.40 1.02 -12.50
CA GLY A 31 -3.02 0.43 -11.31
C GLY A 31 -2.04 -0.21 -10.33
N LYS A 32 -0.76 0.20 -10.31
CA LYS A 32 0.26 -0.35 -9.39
C LYS A 32 -0.17 -0.34 -7.91
N THR A 33 -0.97 0.65 -7.48
CA THR A 33 -1.51 0.72 -6.11
C THR A 33 -2.30 -0.52 -5.71
N LEU A 34 -3.01 -1.16 -6.64
CA LEU A 34 -3.76 -2.38 -6.35
C LEU A 34 -2.83 -3.54 -5.98
N ILE A 35 -1.61 -3.58 -6.53
CA ILE A 35 -0.62 -4.61 -6.19
C ILE A 35 -0.31 -4.53 -4.70
N ILE A 36 0.02 -3.33 -4.21
CA ILE A 36 0.31 -3.10 -2.78
C ILE A 36 -0.88 -3.52 -1.90
N ALA A 37 -2.10 -3.17 -2.30
CA ALA A 37 -3.30 -3.59 -1.55
C ALA A 37 -3.46 -5.13 -1.51
N LEU A 38 -3.23 -5.81 -2.63
CA LEU A 38 -3.27 -7.27 -2.70
C LEU A 38 -2.20 -7.91 -1.81
N LEU A 39 -0.99 -7.35 -1.78
CA LEU A 39 0.10 -7.83 -0.91
C LEU A 39 -0.33 -7.82 0.57
N ILE A 40 -0.90 -6.70 1.03
CA ILE A 40 -1.35 -6.56 2.43
C ILE A 40 -2.45 -7.57 2.74
N LEU A 41 -3.44 -7.71 1.86
CA LEU A 41 -4.61 -8.56 2.09
C LEU A 41 -4.31 -10.07 1.97
N LEU A 42 -3.34 -10.47 1.15
CA LEU A 42 -2.94 -11.87 0.97
C LEU A 42 -1.99 -12.35 2.07
N ASN A 43 -1.17 -11.47 2.64
CA ASN A 43 -0.18 -11.87 3.65
C ASN A 43 -0.83 -12.30 4.99
N GLY A 44 -2.13 -12.02 5.20
CA GLY A 44 -3.04 -12.70 6.15
C GLY A 44 -2.70 -12.60 7.65
N SER A 45 -1.50 -12.15 8.00
CA SER A 45 -1.04 -11.99 9.36
C SER A 45 -1.57 -10.69 9.93
N LEU A 46 -2.36 -10.79 11.00
CA LEU A 46 -2.87 -9.64 11.74
C LEU A 46 -1.75 -8.80 12.38
N ASP A 47 -0.55 -9.37 12.51
CA ASP A 47 0.62 -8.72 13.09
C ASP A 47 1.59 -8.15 12.03
N ALA A 48 1.27 -8.28 10.74
CA ALA A 48 2.14 -7.80 9.67
C ALA A 48 1.98 -6.30 9.41
N LEU A 49 3.10 -5.58 9.44
CA LEU A 49 3.20 -4.18 9.02
C LEU A 49 3.75 -4.09 7.59
N THR A 50 3.09 -3.32 6.73
CA THR A 50 3.60 -3.01 5.38
C THR A 50 4.13 -1.59 5.32
N LEU A 51 5.41 -1.43 4.95
CA LEU A 51 6.05 -0.14 4.74
C LEU A 51 6.10 0.21 3.25
N THR A 52 5.41 1.28 2.85
CA THR A 52 5.50 1.81 1.49
C THR A 52 6.34 3.09 1.48
N ILE A 53 7.41 3.11 0.69
CA ILE A 53 8.27 4.29 0.53
C ILE A 53 7.86 5.05 -0.72
N SER A 54 7.59 6.35 -0.58
CA SER A 54 7.20 7.23 -1.68
C SER A 54 7.93 8.56 -1.57
N PRO A 55 8.53 9.07 -2.67
CA PRO A 55 9.31 10.31 -2.64
C PRO A 55 8.45 11.57 -2.56
N LEU A 56 7.13 11.49 -2.76
CA LEU A 56 6.25 12.65 -2.84
C LEU A 56 5.21 12.66 -1.71
N LYS A 57 5.24 13.68 -0.84
CA LYS A 57 4.25 13.90 0.23
C LYS A 57 2.79 13.81 -0.28
N ARG A 58 2.49 14.44 -1.41
CA ARG A 58 1.15 14.40 -2.04
C ARG A 58 0.71 12.98 -2.44
N LEU A 59 1.65 12.15 -2.91
CA LEU A 59 1.37 10.77 -3.28
C LEU A 59 1.08 9.94 -2.03
N GLN A 60 1.85 10.14 -0.95
CA GLN A 60 1.61 9.49 0.34
C GLN A 60 0.19 9.78 0.86
N ILE A 61 -0.23 11.05 0.91
CA ILE A 61 -1.58 11.46 1.36
C ILE A 61 -2.68 10.81 0.51
N THR A 62 -2.50 10.80 -0.82
CA THR A 62 -3.47 10.20 -1.74
C THR A 62 -3.57 8.68 -1.55
N GLN A 63 -2.43 8.02 -1.30
CA GLN A 63 -2.37 6.60 -1.01
C GLN A 63 -3.07 6.28 0.32
N VAL A 64 -2.75 7.00 1.41
CA VAL A 64 -3.44 6.86 2.71
C VAL A 64 -4.96 6.93 2.55
N ALA A 65 -5.46 8.00 1.91
CA ALA A 65 -6.89 8.15 1.68
C ALA A 65 -7.48 6.97 0.90
N THR A 66 -6.77 6.46 -0.12
CA THR A 66 -7.22 5.30 -0.90
C THR A 66 -7.24 4.04 -0.05
N PHE A 67 -6.19 3.76 0.72
CA PHE A 67 -6.10 2.56 1.56
C PHE A 67 -7.18 2.55 2.64
N CYS A 68 -7.35 3.65 3.38
CA CYS A 68 -8.35 3.72 4.44
C CYS A 68 -9.78 3.65 3.88
N THR A 69 -10.11 4.43 2.84
CA THR A 69 -11.50 4.56 2.38
C THR A 69 -11.96 3.48 1.40
N ARG A 70 -11.07 3.06 0.48
CA ARG A 70 -11.43 2.14 -0.60
C ARG A 70 -11.11 0.70 -0.25
N TYR A 71 -9.99 0.46 0.41
CA TYR A 71 -9.52 -0.89 0.72
C TYR A 71 -9.79 -1.29 2.18
N GLY A 72 -10.13 -0.34 3.06
CA GLY A 72 -10.36 -0.61 4.47
C GLY A 72 -9.09 -1.04 5.21
N ILE A 73 -7.94 -0.53 4.77
CA ILE A 73 -6.62 -0.84 5.33
C ILE A 73 -6.16 0.37 6.14
N ASP A 74 -6.00 0.20 7.44
CA ASP A 74 -5.50 1.24 8.33
C ASP A 74 -4.07 1.63 7.94
N THR A 75 -3.91 2.89 7.54
CA THR A 75 -2.66 3.39 6.96
C THR A 75 -2.40 4.80 7.46
N ILE A 76 -1.12 5.08 7.75
CA ILE A 76 -0.65 6.41 8.12
C ILE A 76 0.50 6.83 7.19
N ALA A 77 0.64 8.14 6.97
CA ALA A 77 1.80 8.70 6.29
C ALA A 77 2.73 9.33 7.32
N ILE A 78 4.00 8.94 7.29
CA ILE A 78 5.05 9.51 8.14
C ILE A 78 6.00 10.30 7.23
N ASN A 79 6.10 11.60 7.46
CA ASN A 79 6.99 12.48 6.72
C ASN A 79 7.33 13.73 7.56
N ASP A 80 7.98 14.70 6.94
CA ASP A 80 8.43 15.95 7.58
C ASP A 80 7.28 16.84 8.13
N ASP A 81 6.02 16.61 7.71
CA ASP A 81 4.85 17.27 8.30
C ASP A 81 4.28 16.52 9.53
N THR A 82 4.83 15.34 9.87
CA THR A 82 4.39 14.57 11.05
C THR A 82 4.78 15.30 12.34
N PRO A 83 3.83 15.55 13.26
CA PRO A 83 4.13 16.17 14.55
C PRO A 83 5.18 15.39 15.33
N HIS A 84 6.02 16.09 16.09
CA HIS A 84 7.05 15.50 16.94
C HIS A 84 6.54 15.20 18.36
N ASP A 85 5.25 15.40 18.62
CA ASP A 85 4.65 15.10 19.91
C ASP A 85 4.19 13.64 19.99
N ASP A 86 4.30 13.06 21.19
CA ASP A 86 3.89 11.68 21.44
C ASP A 86 2.36 11.49 21.36
N ASN A 87 1.59 12.58 21.44
CA ASN A 87 0.13 12.51 21.40
C ASN A 87 -0.39 12.10 20.02
N TYR A 88 0.36 12.40 18.95
CA TYR A 88 0.03 12.00 17.59
C TYR A 88 -0.11 10.47 17.43
N TRP A 89 0.60 9.69 18.24
CA TRP A 89 0.63 8.23 18.16
C TRP A 89 -0.38 7.53 19.07
N ASN A 90 -1.03 8.26 19.98
CA ASN A 90 -1.96 7.71 20.97
C ASN A 90 -3.39 7.50 20.44
N VAL A 91 -3.52 7.09 19.16
CA VAL A 91 -4.81 6.85 18.48
C VAL A 91 -5.35 5.46 18.77
#